data_AF-A0A506Y695-F1
#
_entry.id   AF-A0A506Y695-F1
#
_cell.length_a   1.000
_cell.length_b   1.000
_cell.length_c   1.000
_cell.angle_alpha   90.00
_cell.angle_beta   90.00
_cell.angle_gamma   90.00
#
_symmetry.space_group_name_H-M   'P 1'
#
loop_
_entity.id
_entity.type
_entity.pdbx_description
1 polymer ?
#
loop_
_entity_poly.entity_id
_entity_poly.type
_entity_poly.pdbx_seq_one_letter_code
_entity_poly.pdbx_strand_id
1 'polypeptide(L)'
;MGSSPNRVLGTIFGAFFVAIGIWGFVLPDGGAILGIFGVNLLHNCAHLLIGLILAVAAIFGGVASARTVNTIVGAAYLVLGVAGLFLLGTPVNFLAINAPDNVLHFASSVVLLAVGLGAERPKAKKPVTR
;
A
#
# COMPACT_ATOMS: atom_id res chain seq x y z
N MET A 1 -22.80 -11.06 -7.52
CA MET A 1 -22.11 -9.87 -6.97
C MET A 1 -20.74 -9.81 -7.61
N GLY A 2 -20.50 -8.88 -8.54
CA GLY A 2 -19.15 -8.72 -9.12
C GLY A 2 -18.17 -8.24 -8.04
N SER A 3 -16.96 -8.78 -8.03
CA SER A 3 -15.88 -8.35 -7.15
C SER A 3 -15.55 -6.88 -7.43
N SER A 4 -15.69 -5.99 -6.44
CA SER A 4 -15.21 -4.61 -6.56
C SER A 4 -13.69 -4.61 -6.72
N PRO A 5 -13.13 -3.97 -7.76
CA PRO A 5 -11.69 -3.88 -7.94
C PRO A 5 -10.97 -3.32 -6.72
N ASN A 6 -11.57 -2.32 -6.05
CA ASN A 6 -11.00 -1.74 -4.84
C ASN A 6 -10.92 -2.74 -3.68
N ARG A 7 -11.95 -3.57 -3.50
CA ARG A 7 -11.95 -4.60 -2.45
C ARG A 7 -10.98 -5.74 -2.75
N VAL A 8 -10.87 -6.16 -4.00
CA VAL A 8 -9.91 -7.19 -4.41
C VAL A 8 -8.49 -6.69 -4.21
N LEU A 9 -8.19 -5.51 -4.75
CA LEU A 9 -6.84 -4.94 -4.68
C LEU A 9 -6.42 -4.68 -3.23
N GLY A 10 -7.29 -4.07 -2.42
CA GLY A 10 -6.99 -3.80 -1.01
C GLY A 10 -6.76 -5.07 -0.20
N THR A 11 -7.49 -6.16 -0.48
CA THR A 11 -7.25 -7.46 0.16
C THR A 11 -5.89 -8.03 -0.24
N ILE A 12 -5.56 -8.02 -1.54
CA ILE A 12 -4.30 -8.58 -2.05
C ILE A 12 -3.10 -7.80 -1.51
N PHE A 13 -3.10 -6.47 -1.67
CA PHE A 13 -2.03 -5.63 -1.15
C PHE A 13 -1.95 -5.74 0.36
N GLY A 14 -3.08 -5.69 1.06
CA GLY A 14 -3.12 -5.79 2.52
C GLY A 14 -2.48 -7.08 3.02
N ALA A 15 -2.88 -8.23 2.46
CA ALA A 15 -2.30 -9.53 2.81
C ALA A 15 -0.80 -9.61 2.48
N PHE A 16 -0.39 -9.09 1.32
CA PHE A 16 1.01 -9.06 0.91
C PHE A 16 1.86 -8.24 1.88
N PHE A 17 1.43 -7.02 2.23
CA PHE A 17 2.12 -6.14 3.17
C PHE A 17 2.24 -6.75 4.57
N VAL A 18 1.19 -7.40 5.06
CA VAL A 18 1.26 -8.15 6.33
C VAL A 18 2.29 -9.28 6.24
N ALA A 19 2.27 -10.07 5.16
CA ALA A 19 3.18 -11.19 5.00
C ALA A 19 4.66 -10.75 4.95
N ILE A 20 4.99 -9.73 4.15
CA ILE A 20 6.37 -9.21 4.07
C ILE A 20 6.78 -8.52 5.37
N GLY A 21 5.86 -7.85 6.06
CA GLY A 21 6.12 -7.23 7.36
C GLY A 21 6.53 -8.29 8.39
N ILE A 22 5.78 -9.40 8.48
CA ILE A 22 6.13 -10.54 9.34
C ILE A 22 7.46 -11.16 8.92
N TRP A 23 7.69 -11.37 7.61
CA TRP A 23 8.95 -11.93 7.13
C TRP A 23 10.15 -11.04 7.48
N GLY A 24 10.01 -9.71 7.36
CA GLY A 24 11.08 -8.80 7.73
C GLY A 24 11.52 -8.90 9.20
N PHE A 25 10.63 -9.27 10.12
CA PHE A 25 10.95 -9.47 11.55
C PHE A 25 11.73 -10.75 11.85
N VAL A 26 11.66 -11.76 10.98
CA VAL A 26 12.43 -13.01 11.16
C VAL A 26 13.82 -12.91 10.55
N LEU A 27 14.13 -11.82 9.83
CA LEU A 27 15.47 -11.55 9.32
C LEU A 27 16.33 -10.88 10.40
N PRO A 28 17.66 -11.10 10.40
CA PRO A 28 18.58 -10.38 11.27
C PRO A 28 18.50 -8.86 11.03
N ASP A 29 18.77 -8.07 12.07
CA ASP A 29 18.77 -6.60 11.99
C ASP A 29 19.72 -6.10 10.88
N GLY A 30 19.21 -5.24 10.00
CA GLY A 30 19.92 -4.76 8.81
C GLY A 30 19.86 -5.71 7.61
N GLY A 31 19.05 -6.76 7.67
CA GLY A 31 18.81 -7.69 6.57
C GLY A 31 18.00 -7.10 5.42
N ALA A 32 18.07 -7.76 4.27
CA ALA A 32 17.25 -7.46 3.11
C ALA A 32 16.36 -8.67 2.77
N ILE A 33 15.07 -8.44 2.53
CA ILE A 33 14.17 -9.49 2.04
C ILE A 33 14.69 -9.91 0.65
N LEU A 34 14.90 -11.22 0.47
CA LEU A 34 15.49 -11.82 -0.72
C LEU A 34 16.91 -11.31 -1.07
N GLY A 35 17.60 -10.63 -0.15
CA GLY A 35 18.86 -9.96 -0.44
C GLY A 35 18.72 -8.72 -1.32
N ILE A 36 17.49 -8.24 -1.56
CA ILE A 36 17.18 -7.17 -2.53
C ILE A 36 16.46 -5.99 -1.86
N PHE A 37 15.50 -6.22 -0.98
CA PHE A 37 14.63 -5.17 -0.43
C PHE A 37 15.06 -4.78 0.99
N GLY A 38 15.39 -3.51 1.19
CA GLY A 38 15.93 -3.01 2.45
C GLY A 38 14.84 -2.94 3.51
N VAL A 39 15.04 -3.62 4.64
CA VAL A 39 14.09 -3.58 5.75
C VAL A 39 14.81 -3.38 7.08
N ASN A 40 14.08 -2.78 8.02
CA ASN A 40 14.47 -2.69 9.41
C ASN A 40 13.20 -2.74 10.27
N LEU A 41 13.38 -2.65 11.59
CA LEU A 41 12.28 -2.63 12.55
C LEU A 41 11.16 -1.64 12.17
N LEU A 42 11.51 -0.40 11.86
CA LEU A 42 10.52 0.65 11.55
C LEU A 42 9.79 0.37 10.24
N HIS A 43 10.52 -0.06 9.20
CA HIS A 43 9.94 -0.39 7.90
C HIS A 43 8.98 -1.58 7.99
N ASN A 44 9.33 -2.60 8.79
CA ASN A 44 8.47 -3.75 9.02
C ASN A 44 7.18 -3.37 9.78
N CYS A 45 7.28 -2.51 10.80
CA CYS A 45 6.11 -1.95 11.48
C CYS A 45 5.20 -1.19 10.50
N ALA A 46 5.78 -0.39 9.60
CA ALA A 46 5.03 0.33 8.58
C ALA A 46 4.31 -0.63 7.63
N HIS A 47 4.98 -1.69 7.15
CA HIS A 47 4.35 -2.73 6.32
C HIS A 47 3.17 -3.41 7.02
N LEU A 48 3.31 -3.81 8.28
CA LEU A 48 2.21 -4.42 9.04
C LEU A 48 1.02 -3.47 9.19
N LEU A 49 1.29 -2.21 9.56
CA LEU A 49 0.24 -1.22 9.77
C LEU A 49 -0.52 -0.92 8.47
N ILE A 50 0.21 -0.64 7.39
CA ILE A 50 -0.37 -0.35 6.08
C ILE A 50 -1.14 -1.57 5.56
N GLY A 51 -0.56 -2.76 5.69
CA GLY A 51 -1.18 -4.01 5.27
C GLY A 51 -2.49 -4.28 6.00
N LEU A 52 -2.51 -4.09 7.32
CA LEU A 52 -3.71 -4.27 8.13
C LEU A 52 -4.79 -3.25 7.77
N ILE A 53 -4.43 -1.97 7.59
CA ILE A 53 -5.39 -0.92 7.19
C ILE A 53 -6.04 -1.26 5.84
N LEU A 54 -5.24 -1.67 4.84
CA LEU A 54 -5.75 -2.07 3.52
C LEU A 54 -6.68 -3.29 3.61
N ALA A 55 -6.23 -4.35 4.29
CA ALA A 55 -7.00 -5.59 4.42
C ALA A 55 -8.32 -5.36 5.16
N VAL A 56 -8.30 -4.64 6.29
CA VAL A 56 -9.50 -4.38 7.09
C VAL A 56 -10.51 -3.54 6.31
N ALA A 57 -10.05 -2.48 5.63
CA ALA A 57 -10.93 -1.63 4.83
C ALA A 57 -11.57 -2.41 3.67
N ALA A 58 -10.80 -3.29 3.01
CA ALA A 58 -11.27 -4.09 1.89
C ALA A 58 -12.24 -5.21 2.29
N ILE A 59 -11.93 -5.93 3.37
CA ILE A 59 -12.68 -7.10 3.82
C ILE A 59 -13.96 -6.65 4.55
N PHE A 60 -13.83 -5.73 5.52
CA PHE A 60 -14.90 -5.37 6.46
C PHE A 60 -15.52 -3.99 6.19
N GLY A 61 -14.81 -3.07 5.54
CA GLY A 61 -15.27 -1.68 5.35
C GLY A 61 -16.18 -1.42 4.14
N GLY A 62 -16.32 -2.40 3.23
CA GLY A 62 -17.08 -2.24 1.99
C GLY A 62 -16.37 -1.38 0.93
N VAL A 63 -17.04 -1.19 -0.22
CA VAL A 63 -16.42 -0.59 -1.43
C VAL A 63 -15.94 0.84 -1.22
N ALA A 64 -16.73 1.67 -0.55
CA ALA A 64 -16.38 3.08 -0.32
C ALA A 64 -15.13 3.22 0.58
N SER A 65 -15.06 2.43 1.66
CA SER A 65 -13.90 2.41 2.55
C SER A 65 -12.65 1.90 1.82
N ALA A 66 -12.77 0.78 1.11
CA ALA A 66 -11.67 0.22 0.32
C ALA A 66 -11.12 1.23 -0.69
N ARG A 67 -12.00 1.95 -1.40
CA ARG A 67 -11.63 3.00 -2.36
C ARG A 67 -10.86 4.14 -1.71
N THR A 68 -11.38 4.68 -0.60
CA THR A 68 -10.74 5.77 0.14
C THR A 68 -9.37 5.35 0.64
N VAL A 69 -9.26 4.17 1.24
CA VAL A 69 -8.00 3.67 1.78
C VAL A 69 -6.98 3.39 0.68
N ASN A 70 -7.36 2.75 -0.42
CA ASN A 70 -6.46 2.56 -1.58
C ASN A 70 -5.94 3.91 -2.08
N THR A 71 -6.80 4.92 -2.17
CA THR A 71 -6.41 6.27 -2.63
C THR A 71 -5.42 6.93 -1.66
N ILE A 72 -5.70 6.90 -0.36
CA ILE A 72 -4.84 7.49 0.68
C ILE A 72 -3.48 6.79 0.71
N VAL A 73 -3.46 5.46 0.75
CA VAL A 73 -2.20 4.69 0.77
C VAL A 73 -1.43 4.90 -0.52
N GLY A 74 -2.10 4.90 -1.67
CA GLY A 74 -1.46 5.18 -2.96
C GLY A 74 -0.82 6.57 -3.02
N ALA A 75 -1.48 7.59 -2.47
CA ALA A 75 -0.92 8.94 -2.36
C ALA A 75 0.27 9.00 -1.38
N ALA A 76 0.16 8.33 -0.23
CA ALA A 76 1.26 8.25 0.74
C ALA A 76 2.49 7.57 0.13
N TYR A 77 2.29 6.51 -0.66
CA TYR A 77 3.36 5.81 -1.38
C TYR A 77 3.97 6.66 -2.49
N LEU A 78 3.21 7.55 -3.13
CA LEU A 78 3.75 8.52 -4.07
C LEU A 78 4.71 9.47 -3.36
N VAL A 79 4.28 10.03 -2.24
CA VAL A 79 5.09 10.94 -1.41
C VAL A 79 6.33 10.22 -0.91
N LEU A 80 6.19 8.99 -0.40
CA LEU A 80 7.30 8.18 0.06
C LEU A 80 8.28 7.85 -1.07
N GLY A 81 7.78 7.51 -2.26
CA GLY A 81 8.60 7.25 -3.45
C GLY A 81 9.43 8.47 -3.85
N VAL A 82 8.80 9.66 -3.88
CA VAL A 82 9.49 10.93 -4.17
C VAL A 82 10.52 11.24 -3.10
N ALA A 83 10.16 11.13 -1.82
CA ALA A 83 11.09 11.35 -0.70
C ALA A 83 12.26 10.37 -0.76
N GLY A 84 12.00 9.09 -1.07
CA GLY A 84 12.99 8.03 -1.17
C GLY A 84 14.12 8.33 -2.16
N LEU A 85 13.84 9.05 -3.25
CA LEU A 85 14.87 9.50 -4.21
C LEU A 85 15.94 10.39 -3.55
N PHE A 86 15.57 11.15 -2.52
CA PHE A 86 16.47 12.04 -1.79
C PHE A 86 17.04 11.41 -0.52
N LEU A 87 16.50 10.27 -0.06
CA LEU A 87 16.93 9.60 1.15
C LEU A 87 18.06 8.58 0.92
N LEU A 88 18.26 8.10 -0.32
CA LEU A 88 19.27 7.10 -0.63
C LEU A 88 20.68 7.54 -0.19
N GLY A 89 21.35 6.70 0.61
CA GLY A 89 22.71 6.97 1.11
C GLY A 89 22.79 8.09 2.17
N THR A 90 21.67 8.63 2.64
CA THR A 90 21.66 9.69 3.65
C THR A 90 21.50 9.14 5.06
N PRO A 91 22.01 9.85 6.11
CA PRO A 91 21.84 9.44 7.50
C PRO A 91 20.39 9.52 8.00
N VAL A 92 19.50 10.20 7.26
CA VAL A 92 18.07 10.33 7.59
C VAL A 92 17.21 9.24 6.93
N ASN A 93 17.81 8.22 6.31
CA ASN A 93 17.11 7.06 5.76
C ASN A 93 16.66 6.08 6.87
N PHE A 94 15.77 6.52 7.74
CA PHE A 94 15.31 5.75 8.90
C PHE A 94 14.55 4.47 8.54
N LEU A 95 14.05 4.36 7.32
CA LEU A 95 13.31 3.20 6.81
C LEU A 95 14.21 2.20 6.06
N ALA A 96 15.52 2.46 5.97
CA ALA A 96 16.45 1.65 5.19
C ALA A 96 16.03 1.47 3.71
N ILE A 97 15.36 2.48 3.14
CA ILE A 97 14.87 2.45 1.76
C ILE A 97 16.05 2.32 0.81
N ASN A 98 15.98 1.37 -0.12
CA ASN A 98 16.90 1.24 -1.23
C ASN A 98 16.20 1.48 -2.58
N ALA A 99 16.96 1.40 -3.68
CA ALA A 99 16.41 1.65 -5.02
C ALA A 99 15.29 0.67 -5.42
N PRO A 100 15.43 -0.67 -5.22
CA PRO A 100 14.33 -1.61 -5.38
C PRO A 100 13.05 -1.27 -4.59
N ASP A 101 13.18 -0.89 -3.31
CA ASP A 101 12.04 -0.47 -2.48
C ASP A 101 11.33 0.73 -3.11
N ASN A 102 12.12 1.72 -3.58
CA ASN A 102 11.57 2.94 -4.13
C ASN A 102 10.80 2.69 -5.44
N VAL A 103 11.26 1.75 -6.27
CA VAL A 103 10.51 1.30 -7.46
C VAL A 103 9.18 0.67 -7.05
N LEU A 104 9.17 -0.18 -6.02
CA LEU A 104 7.93 -0.77 -5.52
C LEU A 104 6.99 0.27 -4.91
N HIS A 105 7.51 1.31 -4.27
CA HIS A 105 6.68 2.42 -3.76
C HIS A 105 5.93 3.12 -4.90
N PHE A 106 6.64 3.49 -5.97
CA PHE A 106 6.01 4.10 -7.14
C PHE A 106 5.04 3.15 -7.85
N ALA A 107 5.42 1.89 -8.05
CA ALA A 107 4.54 0.89 -8.69
C ALA A 107 3.25 0.69 -7.87
N SER A 108 3.37 0.55 -6.55
CA SER A 108 2.23 0.42 -5.64
C SER A 108 1.35 1.67 -5.66
N SER A 109 1.97 2.86 -5.66
CA SER A 109 1.27 4.14 -5.76
C SER A 109 0.41 4.21 -7.02
N VAL A 110 1.00 3.91 -8.19
CA VAL A 110 0.31 3.94 -9.47
C VAL A 110 -0.89 2.98 -9.46
N VAL A 111 -0.68 1.74 -9.03
CA VAL A 111 -1.74 0.72 -9.02
C VAL A 111 -2.87 1.09 -8.07
N LEU A 112 -2.55 1.51 -6.84
CA LEU A 112 -3.54 1.88 -5.83
C LEU A 112 -4.32 3.14 -6.22
N LEU A 113 -3.65 4.16 -6.75
CA LEU A 113 -4.31 5.39 -7.19
C LEU A 113 -5.17 5.17 -8.44
N ALA A 114 -4.69 4.39 -9.41
CA ALA A 114 -5.46 4.09 -10.62
C ALA A 114 -6.79 3.40 -10.26
N VAL A 115 -6.76 2.42 -9.35
CA VAL A 115 -7.96 1.68 -8.92
C VAL A 115 -8.82 2.50 -7.96
N GLY A 116 -8.21 3.20 -7.00
CA GLY A 116 -8.89 4.06 -6.04
C GLY A 116 -9.65 5.21 -6.70
N LEU A 117 -9.07 5.83 -7.73
CA LEU A 117 -9.67 6.98 -8.39
C LEU A 117 -10.59 6.58 -9.55
N GLY A 118 -10.24 5.53 -10.31
CA GLY A 118 -10.85 5.26 -11.61
C GLY A 118 -11.70 4.00 -11.75
N ALA A 119 -11.62 3.01 -10.84
CA ALA A 119 -12.21 1.69 -11.11
C ALA A 119 -13.72 1.57 -10.79
N GLU A 120 -14.27 2.42 -9.93
CA GLU A 120 -15.69 2.35 -9.55
C GLU A 120 -16.56 3.24 -10.45
N ARG A 121 -17.68 2.70 -10.93
CA ARG A 121 -18.68 3.49 -11.66
C ARG A 121 -19.59 4.24 -10.67
N PRO A 122 -19.93 5.52 -10.92
CA PRO A 122 -20.91 6.23 -10.10
C PRO A 122 -22.25 5.47 -10.08
N LYS A 123 -22.85 5.27 -8.90
CA LYS A 123 -24.24 4.79 -8.82
C LYS A 123 -25.13 5.81 -9.52
N ALA A 124 -25.82 5.41 -10.58
CA ALA A 124 -26.81 6.24 -11.25
C ALA A 124 -27.86 6.70 -10.22
N LYS A 125 -28.11 8.01 -10.13
CA LYS A 125 -29.21 8.54 -9.30
C LYS A 125 -30.52 7.97 -9.85
N LYS A 126 -31.33 7.33 -8.99
CA LYS A 126 -32.69 6.91 -9.39
C LYS A 126 -33.48 8.17 -9.81
N PRO A 127 -34.22 8.13 -10.94
CA PRO A 127 -35.12 9.22 -11.31
C PRO A 127 -36.12 9.43 -10.18
N VAL A 128 -36.23 10.66 -9.67
CA VAL A 128 -37.31 11.03 -8.76
C VAL A 128 -38.57 11.16 -9.60
N THR A 129 -39.39 10.11 -9.64
CA THR A 129 -40.75 10.20 -10.20
C THR A 129 -41.60 10.97 -9.20
N ARG A 130 -42.10 12.14 -9.61
CA ARG A 130 -43.11 12.92 -8.88
C ARG A 130 -44.49 12.32 -9.06
#